data_AF-A0A5K0UVZ9-F1
#
_entry.id   AF-A0A5K0UVZ9-F1
#
_cell.length_a   1.000
_cell.length_b   1.000
_cell.length_c   1.000
_cell.angle_alpha   90.00
_cell.angle_beta   90.00
_cell.angle_gamma   90.00
#
_symmetry.space_group_name_H-M   'P 1'
#
loop_
_entity.id
_entity.type
_entity.pdbx_description
1 polymer ?
#
loop_
_entity_poly.entity_id
_entity_poly.type
_entity_poly.pdbx_seq_one_letter_code
_entity_poly.pdbx_strand_id
1 'polypeptide(L)' 'VIAEMTDGGVDRAVECTGSIEAMISAFECVHD' A
#
# COMPACT_ATOMS: atom_id res chain seq x y z
N VAL A 1 7.49 5.62 -0.03
CA VAL A 1 8.10 4.57 0.83
C VAL A 1 7.87 3.16 0.30
N ILE A 2 6.66 2.58 0.33
CA ILE A 2 6.46 1.18 -0.12
C ILE A 2 6.84 1.01 -1.60
N ALA A 3 6.28 1.82 -2.52
CA ALA A 3 6.60 1.76 -3.94
C ALA A 3 8.11 1.90 -4.25
N GLU A 4 8.82 2.78 -3.53
CA GLU A 4 10.28 2.96 -3.70
C GLU A 4 11.08 1.75 -3.17
N MET A 5 10.57 1.05 -2.16
CA MET A 5 11.21 -0.13 -1.58
C MET A 5 10.93 -1.42 -2.36
N THR A 6 9.86 -1.43 -3.16
CA THR A 6 9.38 -2.62 -3.86
C THR A 6 9.36 -2.46 -5.38
N ASP A 7 10.12 -1.49 -5.92
CA ASP A 7 10.30 -1.26 -7.35
C ASP A 7 8.98 -0.99 -8.11
N GLY A 8 8.11 -0.18 -7.51
CA GLY A 8 6.83 0.25 -8.10
C GLY A 8 5.63 -0.01 -7.21
N GLY A 9 5.65 -1.07 -6.40
CA GLY A 9 4.51 -1.42 -5.56
C GLY A 9 4.56 -2.87 -5.09
N VAL A 10 3.52 -3.33 -4.42
CA VAL A 10 3.35 -4.74 -4.03
C VAL A 10 2.18 -5.33 -4.81
N ASP A 11 2.22 -6.63 -5.08
CA ASP A 11 1.09 -7.29 -5.75
C ASP A 11 -0.20 -7.17 -4.93
N ARG A 12 -0.09 -7.24 -3.60
CA ARG A 12 -1.24 -7.27 -2.69
C ARG A 12 -0.89 -6.52 -1.40
N ALA A 13 -1.86 -5.79 -0.89
CA ALA A 13 -1.81 -5.15 0.41
C ALA A 13 -3.11 -5.39 1.15
N VAL A 14 -3.02 -5.53 2.46
CA VAL A 14 -4.17 -5.72 3.36
C VAL A 14 -4.01 -4.76 4.52
N GLU A 15 -5.03 -3.95 4.75
CA GLU A 15 -5.12 -3.04 5.88
C GLU A 15 -5.81 -3.75 7.05
N CYS A 16 -5.19 -3.73 8.24
CA CYS A 16 -5.63 -4.50 9.42
C CYS A 16 -5.78 -3.65 10.69
N THR A 17 -5.61 -2.33 10.59
CA THR A 17 -5.64 -1.38 11.72
C THR A 17 -6.94 -0.58 11.78
N GLY A 18 -7.71 -0.53 10.70
CA GLY A 18 -8.93 0.26 10.58
C GLY A 18 -8.69 1.76 10.37
N SER A 19 -7.43 2.17 10.19
CA SER A 19 -7.07 3.55 9.90
C SER A 19 -7.40 3.89 8.44
N ILE A 20 -8.09 5.01 8.23
CA ILE A 20 -8.42 5.51 6.89
C ILE A 20 -7.16 5.89 6.12
N GLU A 21 -6.18 6.51 6.78
CA GLU A 21 -4.90 6.86 6.16
C GLU A 21 -4.11 5.61 5.74
N ALA A 22 -4.16 4.55 6.57
CA ALA A 22 -3.55 3.27 6.24
C ALA A 22 -4.28 2.57 5.09
N MET A 23 -5.61 2.69 5.00
CA MET A 23 -6.40 2.14 3.89
C MET A 23 -6.04 2.82 2.57
N ILE A 24 -5.87 4.13 2.56
CA ILE A 24 -5.42 4.88 1.38
C ILE A 24 -4.01 4.42 0.98
N SER A 25 -3.09 4.33 1.95
CA SER A 25 -1.73 3.86 1.72
C SER A 25 -1.68 2.42 1.16
N ALA A 26 -2.53 1.53 1.67
CA ALA A 26 -2.64 0.15 1.19
C ALA A 26 -3.22 0.06 -0.23
N PHE A 27 -4.10 0.98 -0.62
CA PHE A 27 -4.62 1.05 -1.99
C PHE A 27 -3.59 1.62 -2.97
N GLU A 28 -2.89 2.68 -2.59
CA GLU A 28 -1.91 3.33 -3.46
C GLU A 28 -0.68 2.46 -3.71
N CYS A 29 -0.32 1.56 -2.80
CA CYS A 29 0.86 0.71 -2.95
C CYS A 29 0.66 -0.55 -3.80
N VAL A 30 -0.56 -0.82 -4.31
CA VAL A 30 -0.88 -1.99 -5.15
C VAL A 30 -1.12 -1.64 -6.63
N HIS A 31 -0.86 -0.41 -7.03
CA HIS A 31 -0.90 0.02 -8.42
C HIS A 31 0.54 0.19 -8.94
N ASP A 32 0.76 -0.10 -10.23
CA ASP A 32 2.03 0.17 -10.91
C ASP A 32 2.52 1.62 -10.72
#